data_AF-A0A5K1BLM7-F1
#
_entry.id   AF-A0A5K1BLM7-F1
#
_cell.length_a   1.000
_cell.length_b   1.000
_cell.length_c   1.000
_cell.angle_alpha   90.00
_cell.angle_beta   90.00
_cell.angle_gamma   90.00
#
_symmetry.space_group_name_H-M   'P 1'
#
loop_
_entity.id
_entity.type
_entity.pdbx_description
1 polymer ?
#
loop_
_entity_poly.entity_id
_entity_poly.type
_entity_poly.pdbx_seq_one_letter_code
_entity_poly.pdbx_strand_id
1 'polypeptide(L)'
;AIRHPASGYVQGINDLVTPFFVVFLSEYLEGNIENWTLSDLTKEKVSNLEADCYWCLSKLLDGMQDHYTFAQPGIQRLVFKLKELVRRID
;
A
#
# COMPACT_ATOMS: atom_id res chain seq x y z
N ALA A 1 6.33 -2.82 10.16
CA ALA A 1 7.39 -3.61 10.82
C ALA A 1 7.13 -3.85 12.32
N ILE A 2 6.87 -2.82 13.15
CA ILE A 2 6.70 -3.00 14.62
C ILE A 2 5.30 -3.52 15.02
N ARG A 3 4.24 -3.27 14.24
CA ARG A 3 2.84 -3.67 14.60
C ARG A 3 2.31 -4.96 13.97
N HIS A 4 2.96 -5.51 12.95
CA HIS A 4 2.63 -6.81 12.39
C HIS A 4 3.80 -7.77 12.69
N PRO A 5 3.90 -8.33 13.91
CA PRO A 5 5.08 -9.12 14.30
C PRO A 5 5.31 -10.37 13.43
N ALA A 6 4.26 -10.85 12.76
CA ALA A 6 4.37 -11.95 11.79
C ALA A 6 4.99 -11.53 10.43
N SER A 7 5.13 -10.21 10.18
CA SER A 7 5.58 -9.64 8.91
C SER A 7 6.50 -8.43 9.13
N GLY A 8 7.75 -8.56 8.68
CA GLY A 8 8.68 -7.42 8.58
C GLY A 8 8.31 -6.45 7.45
N TYR A 9 9.25 -5.60 7.06
CA TYR A 9 9.13 -4.97 5.74
C TYR A 9 9.31 -6.04 4.66
N VAL A 10 8.40 -6.07 3.70
CA VAL A 10 8.47 -6.91 2.51
C VAL A 10 8.41 -5.99 1.30
N GLN A 11 9.34 -6.15 0.37
CA GLN A 11 9.36 -5.38 -0.87
C GLN A 11 8.03 -5.52 -1.60
N GLY A 12 7.48 -4.40 -2.07
CA GLY A 12 6.14 -4.29 -2.65
C GLY A 12 5.15 -3.58 -1.74
N ILE A 13 5.35 -3.59 -0.41
CA ILE A 13 4.53 -2.77 0.52
C ILE A 13 4.73 -1.27 0.23
N ASN A 14 5.95 -0.88 -0.16
CA ASN A 14 6.27 0.50 -0.54
C ASN A 14 5.47 0.97 -1.78
N ASP A 15 5.16 0.08 -2.71
CA ASP A 15 4.38 0.45 -3.90
C ASP A 15 2.89 0.60 -3.56
N LEU A 16 2.42 -0.12 -2.53
CA LEU A 16 1.04 -0.01 -2.06
C LEU A 16 0.73 1.31 -1.36
N VAL A 17 1.71 2.00 -0.77
CA VAL A 17 1.46 3.29 -0.09
C VAL A 17 1.38 4.45 -1.07
N THR A 18 2.08 4.38 -2.21
CA THR A 18 2.12 5.43 -3.22
C THR A 18 0.74 5.94 -3.67
N PRO A 19 -0.25 5.10 -4.01
CA PRO A 19 -1.57 5.60 -4.41
C PRO A 19 -2.28 6.35 -3.27
N PHE A 20 -2.20 5.87 -2.02
CA PHE A 20 -2.77 6.60 -0.87
C PHE A 20 -2.10 7.96 -0.70
N PHE A 21 -0.76 7.97 -0.77
CA PHE A 21 0.02 9.18 -0.65
C PHE A 21 -0.35 10.23 -1.70
N VAL A 22 -0.42 9.83 -2.98
CA VAL A 22 -0.78 10.74 -4.08
C VAL A 22 -2.22 11.24 -3.94
N VAL A 23 -3.18 10.36 -3.60
CA VAL A 23 -4.59 10.75 -3.41
C VAL A 23 -4.74 11.76 -2.27
N PHE A 24 -4.16 11.50 -1.10
CA PHE A 24 -4.25 12.44 0.02
C PHE A 24 -3.45 13.74 -0.21
N LEU A 25 -2.34 13.67 -0.95
CA LEU A 25 -1.58 14.86 -1.32
C LEU A 25 -2.37 15.78 -2.26
N SER A 26 -3.21 15.20 -3.12
CA SER A 26 -4.07 15.94 -4.06
C SER A 26 -5.11 16.83 -3.39
N GLU A 27 -5.43 16.59 -2.11
CA GLU A 27 -6.32 17.47 -1.33
C GLU A 27 -5.66 18.79 -0.96
N TYR A 28 -4.31 18.85 -0.99
CA TYR A 28 -3.55 20.02 -0.57
C TYR A 28 -2.85 20.76 -1.71
N LEU A 29 -2.62 20.08 -2.84
CA LEU A 29 -1.86 20.60 -3.98
C LEU A 29 -2.66 20.47 -5.27
N GLU A 30 -2.63 21.52 -6.09
CA GLU A 30 -3.31 21.58 -7.37
C GLU A 30 -2.31 21.48 -8.55
N GLY A 31 -2.81 21.21 -9.75
CA GLY A 31 -1.99 21.16 -10.97
C GLY A 31 -1.34 19.80 -11.23
N ASN A 32 -0.23 19.80 -11.99
CA ASN A 32 0.48 18.57 -12.37
C ASN A 32 1.23 17.99 -11.16
N ILE A 33 1.01 16.69 -10.89
CA ILE A 33 1.66 15.88 -9.85
C ILE A 33 3.19 16.00 -9.89
N GLU A 34 3.80 16.12 -11.07
CA GLU A 34 5.26 16.23 -11.21
C GLU A 34 5.85 17.48 -10.54
N ASN A 35 5.02 18.50 -10.29
CA ASN A 35 5.43 19.76 -9.67
C ASN A 35 5.15 19.81 -8.16
N TRP A 36 4.52 18.77 -7.59
CA TRP A 36 4.16 18.77 -6.18
C TRP A 36 5.38 18.62 -5.28
N THR A 37 5.47 19.45 -4.24
CA THR A 37 6.51 19.33 -3.23
C THR A 37 5.94 19.42 -1.82
N LEU A 38 6.45 18.56 -0.92
CA LEU A 38 6.07 18.58 0.49
C LEU A 38 6.49 19.87 1.20
N SER A 39 7.46 20.60 0.64
CA SER A 39 7.90 21.90 1.16
C SER A 39 6.80 22.96 1.10
N ASP A 40 5.78 22.78 0.26
CA ASP A 40 4.63 23.70 0.15
C ASP A 40 3.60 23.47 1.26
N LEU A 41 3.76 22.42 2.08
CA LEU A 41 2.86 22.07 3.16
C LEU A 41 3.43 22.41 4.53
N THR A 42 2.54 22.72 5.47
CA THR A 42 2.91 22.84 6.88
C THR A 42 3.25 21.46 7.45
N LYS A 43 4.09 21.43 8.49
CA LYS A 43 4.43 20.18 9.20
C LYS A 43 3.19 19.42 9.71
N GLU A 44 2.15 20.15 10.11
CA GLU A 44 0.88 19.56 10.55
C GLU A 44 0.18 18.82 9.42
N LYS A 45 0.07 19.43 8.22
CA LYS A 45 -0.51 18.78 7.04
C LYS A 45 0.27 17.54 6.63
N VAL A 46 1.60 17.61 6.65
CA VAL A 46 2.45 16.44 6.37
C VAL A 46 2.21 15.32 7.38
N SER A 47 2.10 15.65 8.67
CA SER A 47 1.82 14.65 9.72
C SER A 47 0.44 14.02 9.57
N ASN A 48 -0.58 14.79 9.20
CA ASN A 48 -1.93 14.26 8.96
C ASN A 48 -1.94 13.32 7.74
N LEU A 49 -1.28 13.73 6.66
CA LEU A 49 -1.14 12.92 5.45
C LEU A 49 -0.43 11.59 5.74
N GLU A 50 0.65 11.60 6.53
CA GLU A 50 1.33 10.38 6.95
C GLU A 50 0.40 9.45 7.75
N ALA A 51 -0.38 10.02 8.68
CA ALA A 51 -1.31 9.27 9.50
C ALA A 51 -2.41 8.60 8.64
N ASP A 52 -2.98 9.33 7.68
CA ASP A 52 -4.01 8.81 6.78
C ASP A 52 -3.45 7.71 5.88
N CYS A 53 -2.28 7.92 5.28
CA CYS A 53 -1.56 6.89 4.51
C CYS A 53 -1.33 5.63 5.35
N TYR A 54 -0.86 5.80 6.58
CA TYR A 54 -0.56 4.71 7.50
C TYR A 54 -1.80 3.89 7.82
N TRP A 55 -2.91 4.54 8.19
CA TRP A 55 -4.13 3.84 8.57
C TRP A 55 -4.80 3.15 7.39
N CYS A 56 -4.87 3.81 6.23
CA CYS A 56 -5.42 3.21 5.02
C CYS A 56 -4.58 2.03 4.52
N LEU A 57 -3.25 2.15 4.52
CA LEU A 57 -2.37 1.03 4.18
C LEU A 57 -2.54 -0.11 5.17
N SER A 58 -2.60 0.18 6.48
CA SER A 58 -2.81 -0.84 7.51
C SER A 58 -4.14 -1.57 7.31
N LYS A 59 -5.22 -0.85 6.99
CA LYS A 59 -6.53 -1.44 6.67
C LYS A 59 -6.54 -2.26 5.38
N LEU A 60 -5.80 -1.83 4.35
CA LEU A 60 -5.62 -2.63 3.15
C LEU A 60 -4.88 -3.94 3.46
N LEU A 61 -3.79 -3.85 4.22
CA LEU A 61 -2.95 -4.99 4.58
C LEU A 61 -3.68 -5.98 5.49
N ASP A 62 -4.62 -5.53 6.33
CA ASP A 62 -5.47 -6.42 7.14
C ASP A 62 -6.26 -7.44 6.28
N GLY A 63 -6.62 -7.07 5.05
CA GLY A 63 -7.31 -7.97 4.11
C GLY A 63 -6.39 -8.97 3.39
N MET A 64 -5.07 -8.81 3.51
CA MET A 64 -4.08 -9.59 2.75
C MET A 64 -2.81 -9.89 3.57
N GLN A 65 -2.94 -10.04 4.89
CA GLN A 65 -1.80 -10.19 5.80
C GLN A 65 -0.88 -11.34 5.39
N ASP A 66 -1.45 -12.45 4.92
CA ASP A 66 -0.72 -13.66 4.56
C ASP A 66 -0.06 -13.61 3.17
N HIS A 67 -0.22 -12.50 2.44
CA HIS A 67 0.62 -12.19 1.28
C HIS A 67 2.04 -11.79 1.72
N TYR A 68 2.21 -11.33 2.97
CA TYR A 68 3.44 -10.72 3.47
C TYR A 68 4.04 -11.45 4.68
N THR A 69 3.42 -12.54 5.14
CA THR A 69 4.01 -13.44 6.16
C THR A 69 5.10 -14.33 5.53
N PHE A 70 5.83 -15.07 6.38
CA PHE A 70 6.89 -15.98 5.92
C PHE A 70 6.40 -16.91 4.81
N ALA A 71 7.22 -17.05 3.76
CA ALA A 71 6.93 -17.81 2.54
C ALA A 71 5.72 -17.32 1.69
N GLN A 72 5.07 -16.22 2.08
CA GLN A 72 4.01 -15.55 1.30
C GLN A 72 2.89 -16.50 0.80
N PRO A 73 2.28 -17.31 1.69
CA PRO A 73 1.34 -18.37 1.31
C PRO A 73 0.12 -17.84 0.55
N GLY A 74 -0.34 -16.62 0.84
CA GLY A 74 -1.49 -16.05 0.15
C GLY A 74 -1.20 -15.74 -1.33
N ILE A 75 0.00 -15.27 -1.65
CA ILE A 75 0.45 -15.08 -3.04
C ILE A 75 0.48 -16.42 -3.78
N GLN A 76 1.05 -17.46 -3.18
CA GLN A 76 1.10 -18.80 -3.79
C GLN A 76 -0.31 -19.33 -4.10
N ARG A 77 -1.26 -19.16 -3.18
CA ARG A 77 -2.66 -19.57 -3.41
C ARG A 77 -3.32 -18.79 -4.55
N LEU A 78 -3.05 -17.49 -4.67
CA LEU A 78 -3.59 -16.68 -5.76
C LEU A 78 -3.04 -17.10 -7.13
N VAL A 79 -1.73 -17.37 -7.21
CA VAL A 79 -1.09 -17.88 -8.44
C VAL A 79 -1.69 -19.23 -8.85
N PHE A 80 -1.92 -20.14 -7.89
CA PHE A 80 -2.55 -21.43 -8.17
C PHE A 80 -4.01 -21.28 -8.65
N LYS A 81 -4.79 -20.39 -8.01
CA LYS A 81 -6.16 -20.09 -8.45
C LYS A 81 -6.18 -19.49 -9.86
N LEU A 82 -5.26 -18.59 -10.17
CA LEU A 82 -5.12 -18.01 -11.50
C LEU A 82 -4.80 -19.09 -12.54
N LYS A 83 -3.88 -20.01 -12.25
CA LYS A 83 -3.56 -21.15 -13.11
C LYS A 83 -4.80 -22.01 -13.40
N GLU A 84 -5.57 -22.35 -12.38
CA GLU A 84 -6.80 -23.13 -12.56
C GLU A 84 -7.89 -22.38 -13.32
N LEU A 85 -7.98 -21.05 -13.14
CA LEU A 85 -8.93 -20.22 -13.88
C LEU A 85 -8.58 -20.19 -15.37
N VAL A 86 -7.31 -19.97 -15.72
CA VAL A 86 -6.84 -19.98 -17.12
C VAL A 86 -7.13 -21.33 -17.77
N ARG A 87 -6.82 -22.45 -17.11
CA ARG A 87 -7.08 -23.82 -17.60
C ARG A 87 -8.56 -24.14 -17.85
N ARG A 88 -9.49 -23.38 -17.26
CA ARG A 88 -10.94 -23.58 -17.43
C ARG A 88 -11.53 -22.73 -18.56
N ILE A 89 -10.90 -21.59 -18.84
CA ILE A 89 -11.39 -20.61 -19.82
C ILE A 89 -10.75 -20.87 -21.19
N ASP A 90 -9.47 -21.25 -21.20
CA ASP A 90 -8.72 -21.75 -22.37
C ASP A 90 -8.90 -23.27 -22.50
#